data_AF-A0A1E5RBU7-F1
#
_entry.id   AF-A0A1E5RBU7-F1
#
_cell.length_a   1.000
_cell.length_b   1.000
_cell.length_c   1.000
_cell.angle_alpha   90.00
_cell.angle_beta   90.00
_cell.angle_gamma   90.00
#
_symmetry.space_group_name_H-M   'P 1'
#
loop_
_entity.id
_entity.type
_entity.pdbx_description
1 polymer ?
#
loop_
_entity_poly.entity_id
_entity_poly.type
_entity_poly.pdbx_seq_one_letter_code
_entity_poly.pdbx_strand_id
1 'polypeptide(L)'
;MRLTFLFIISTFPPACYDLIQALNECHQKEYYKRALGLCNVEKDALSKCLHDARLEGTKYAINKNKEKRKRLEEKWKKMQEEQYGEDMFLKKLLQKKIAERDGKVAAEQGLANKTQP
;
A
#
# COMPACT_ATOMS: atom_id res chain seq x y z
N MET A 1 7.20 21.68 -3.30
CA MET A 1 6.05 22.37 -2.64
C MET A 1 4.72 22.28 -3.41
N ARG A 2 4.60 21.47 -4.48
CA ARG A 2 3.34 21.33 -5.25
C ARG A 2 2.42 20.19 -4.78
N LEU A 3 2.95 19.20 -4.04
CA LEU A 3 2.19 18.05 -3.55
C LEU A 3 1.35 18.33 -2.28
N THR A 4 1.67 19.38 -1.53
CA THR A 4 0.91 19.75 -0.32
C THR A 4 -0.40 20.48 -0.65
N PHE A 5 -0.48 21.17 -1.79
CA PHE A 5 -1.66 21.98 -2.14
C PHE A 5 -2.85 21.13 -2.63
N LEU A 6 -2.58 19.99 -3.28
CA LEU A 6 -3.61 19.03 -3.69
C LEU A 6 -4.25 18.29 -2.50
N PHE A 7 -3.58 18.27 -1.35
CA PHE A 7 -4.10 17.58 -0.16
C PHE A 7 -5.23 18.35 0.54
N ILE A 8 -5.31 19.67 0.37
CA ILE A 8 -6.27 20.53 1.07
C ILE A 8 -7.63 20.58 0.36
N ILE A 9 -7.66 20.44 -0.97
CA ILE A 9 -8.89 20.56 -1.77
C ILE A 9 -9.68 19.23 -1.76
N SER A 10 -9.00 18.10 -1.55
CA SER A 10 -9.62 16.76 -1.46
C SER A 10 -10.31 16.47 -0.12
N THR A 11 -10.16 17.33 0.88
CA THR A 11 -10.54 17.05 2.29
C THR A 11 -11.85 17.68 2.74
N PHE A 12 -12.64 18.25 1.83
CA PHE A 12 -13.94 18.80 2.18
C PHE A 12 -15.06 17.87 1.68
N PRO A 13 -15.66 17.05 2.56
CA PRO A 13 -16.73 16.16 2.16
C PRO A 13 -17.97 16.99 1.82
N PRO A 14 -18.67 16.68 0.72
CA PRO A 14 -19.95 17.33 0.40
C PRO A 14 -21.00 17.09 1.48
N ALA A 15 -20.83 16.07 2.33
CA ALA A 15 -21.75 15.70 3.40
C ALA A 15 -21.97 16.79 4.46
N CYS A 16 -21.04 17.73 4.65
CA CYS A 16 -21.20 18.81 5.62
C CYS A 16 -21.76 20.11 5.01
N TYR A 17 -22.05 20.14 3.69
CA TYR A 17 -22.42 21.35 2.96
C TYR A 17 -23.62 22.09 3.58
N ASP A 18 -24.66 21.36 3.97
CA ASP A 18 -25.88 21.94 4.51
C ASP A 18 -25.63 22.67 5.85
N LEU A 19 -24.74 22.14 6.68
CA LEU A 19 -24.35 22.76 7.95
C LEU A 19 -23.51 24.03 7.73
N ILE A 20 -22.71 24.05 6.67
CA ILE A 20 -21.95 25.24 6.28
C ILE A 20 -22.89 26.32 5.77
N GLN A 21 -23.89 25.94 4.98
CA GLN A 21 -24.90 26.85 4.49
C GLN A 21 -25.70 27.45 5.64
N ALA A 22 -26.17 26.63 6.59
CA ALA A 22 -26.89 27.10 7.78
C ALA A 22 -26.05 28.07 8.64
N LEU A 23 -24.76 27.75 8.87
CA LEU A 23 -23.86 28.65 9.59
C LEU A 23 -23.63 29.96 8.83
N ASN A 24 -23.49 29.88 7.50
CA ASN A 24 -23.31 31.06 6.67
C ASN A 24 -24.56 31.93 6.68
N GLU A 25 -25.75 31.35 6.59
CA GLU A 25 -27.02 32.07 6.74
C GLU A 25 -27.14 32.78 8.09
N CYS A 26 -26.70 32.14 9.20
CA CYS A 26 -26.67 32.79 10.50
C CYS A 26 -25.70 33.99 10.52
N HIS A 27 -24.53 33.85 9.90
CA HIS A 27 -23.55 34.94 9.76
C HIS A 27 -24.02 36.08 8.85
N GLN A 28 -24.83 35.78 7.81
CA GLN A 28 -25.34 36.78 6.87
C GLN A 28 -26.55 37.55 7.41
N LYS A 29 -27.34 36.94 8.29
CA LYS A 29 -28.54 37.60 8.87
C LYS A 29 -28.18 38.82 9.71
N GLU A 30 -27.21 38.69 10.63
CA GLU A 30 -26.92 39.72 11.63
C GLU A 30 -25.45 39.62 12.08
N TYR A 31 -24.65 40.66 11.81
CA TYR A 31 -23.22 40.67 12.17
C TYR A 31 -22.98 40.53 13.69
N TYR A 32 -23.84 41.13 14.53
CA TYR A 32 -23.71 41.03 15.98
C TYR A 32 -23.97 39.61 16.49
N LYS A 33 -24.83 38.81 15.82
CA LYS A 33 -25.08 37.42 16.21
C LYS A 33 -23.83 36.58 16.05
N ARG A 34 -23.04 36.84 15.00
CA ARG A 34 -21.72 36.24 14.82
C ARG A 34 -20.74 36.69 15.91
N ALA A 35 -20.68 37.98 16.21
CA ALA A 35 -19.74 38.54 17.20
C ALA A 35 -20.01 38.07 18.63
N LEU A 36 -21.29 37.90 19.01
CA LEU A 36 -21.72 37.49 20.34
C LEU A 36 -21.83 35.97 20.50
N GLY A 37 -21.56 35.18 19.45
CA GLY A 37 -21.61 33.71 19.50
C GLY A 37 -23.02 33.12 19.48
N LEU A 38 -24.02 33.84 18.97
CA LEU A 38 -25.39 33.35 18.86
C LEU A 38 -25.56 32.26 17.77
N CYS A 39 -24.58 32.11 16.87
CA CYS A 39 -24.53 31.06 15.84
C CYS A 39 -23.74 29.80 16.26
N ASN A 40 -23.60 29.55 17.57
CA ASN A 40 -22.79 28.43 18.08
C ASN A 40 -23.42 27.06 17.83
N VAL A 41 -24.76 26.98 17.71
CA VAL A 41 -25.45 25.69 17.50
C VAL A 41 -25.08 25.08 16.15
N GLU A 42 -25.16 25.87 15.09
CA GLU A 42 -24.80 25.47 13.72
C GLU A 42 -23.30 25.20 13.62
N LYS A 43 -22.48 26.03 14.28
CA LYS A 43 -21.02 25.86 14.36
C LYS A 43 -20.62 24.55 15.03
N ASP A 44 -21.28 24.17 16.13
CA ASP A 44 -20.98 22.95 16.86
C ASP A 44 -21.40 21.72 16.05
N ALA A 45 -22.55 21.78 15.38
CA ALA A 45 -22.98 20.74 14.46
C ALA A 45 -21.98 20.55 13.30
N LEU A 46 -21.53 21.66 12.69
CA LEU A 46 -20.51 21.64 11.64
C LEU A 46 -19.17 21.07 12.16
N SER A 47 -18.75 21.47 13.34
CA SER A 47 -17.49 21.01 13.93
C SER A 47 -17.50 19.49 14.17
N LYS A 48 -18.64 18.93 14.59
CA LYS A 48 -18.83 17.48 14.71
C LYS A 48 -18.76 16.79 13.35
N CYS A 49 -19.48 17.30 12.35
CA CYS A 49 -19.45 16.74 10.99
C CYS A 49 -18.03 16.69 10.42
N LEU A 50 -17.28 17.78 10.53
CA LEU A 50 -15.88 17.84 10.06
C LEU A 50 -14.95 16.91 10.84
N HIS A 51 -15.19 16.73 12.14
CA HIS A 51 -14.45 15.79 12.95
C HIS A 51 -14.67 14.34 12.48
N ASP A 52 -15.93 13.96 12.29
CA ASP A 52 -16.30 12.61 11.85
C ASP A 52 -15.76 12.33 10.45
N ALA A 53 -15.90 13.28 9.52
CA ALA A 53 -15.32 13.21 8.19
C ALA A 53 -13.80 12.98 8.22
N ARG A 54 -13.08 13.67 9.12
CA ARG A 54 -11.63 13.48 9.30
C ARG A 54 -11.32 12.08 9.82
N LEU A 55 -12.10 11.57 10.77
CA LEU A 55 -11.93 10.22 11.30
C LEU A 55 -12.19 9.16 10.23
N GLU A 56 -13.24 9.32 9.43
CA GLU A 56 -13.57 8.42 8.31
C GLU A 56 -12.47 8.41 7.25
N GLY A 57 -12.00 9.59 6.83
CA GLY A 57 -10.87 9.69 5.91
C GLY A 57 -9.61 9.00 6.44
N THR A 58 -9.35 9.15 7.74
CA THR A 58 -8.21 8.48 8.40
C THR A 58 -8.40 6.96 8.43
N LYS A 59 -9.59 6.46 8.79
CA LYS A 59 -9.93 5.03 8.78
C LYS A 59 -9.77 4.44 7.38
N TYR A 60 -10.28 5.11 6.36
CA TYR A 60 -10.14 4.70 4.96
C TYR A 60 -8.67 4.63 4.54
N ALA A 61 -7.87 5.65 4.86
CA ALA A 61 -6.44 5.66 4.56
C ALA A 61 -5.68 4.52 5.26
N ILE A 62 -5.99 4.25 6.54
CA ILE A 62 -5.41 3.13 7.30
C ILE A 62 -5.75 1.79 6.62
N ASN A 63 -7.02 1.57 6.27
CA ASN A 63 -7.45 0.33 5.63
C ASN A 63 -6.78 0.12 4.26
N LYS A 64 -6.74 1.17 3.44
CA LYS A 64 -6.06 1.17 2.14
C LYS A 64 -4.56 0.89 2.29
N ASN A 65 -3.91 1.46 3.30
CA ASN A 65 -2.51 1.20 3.57
C ASN A 65 -2.26 -0.23 4.07
N LYS A 66 -3.14 -0.77 4.93
CA LYS A 66 -3.08 -2.17 5.36
C LYS A 66 -3.20 -3.12 4.17
N GLU A 67 -4.15 -2.88 3.27
CA GLU A 67 -4.34 -3.68 2.06
C GLU A 67 -3.12 -3.62 1.13
N LYS A 68 -2.57 -2.43 0.90
CA LYS A 68 -1.32 -2.25 0.14
C LYS A 68 -0.16 -3.02 0.78
N ARG A 69 0.00 -2.93 2.11
CA ARG A 69 1.05 -3.64 2.84
C ARG A 69 0.93 -5.15 2.69
N LYS A 70 -0.28 -5.70 2.85
CA LYS A 70 -0.53 -7.15 2.64
C LYS A 70 -0.12 -7.59 1.23
N ARG A 71 -0.53 -6.85 0.20
CA ARG A 71 -0.16 -7.15 -1.19
C ARG A 71 1.35 -7.09 -1.44
N LEU A 72 2.05 -6.15 -0.81
CA LEU A 72 3.50 -6.03 -0.93
C LEU A 72 4.21 -7.18 -0.22
N GLU A 73 3.75 -7.54 0.98
CA GLU A 73 4.29 -8.65 1.76
C GLU A 73 4.09 -9.99 1.04
N GLU A 74 2.91 -10.24 0.48
CA GLU A 74 2.64 -11.43 -0.36
C GLU A 74 3.59 -11.49 -1.57
N LYS A 75 3.84 -10.37 -2.23
CA LYS A 75 4.78 -10.30 -3.35
C LYS A 75 6.21 -10.54 -2.91
N TRP A 76 6.64 -9.95 -1.79
CA TRP A 76 7.97 -10.19 -1.23
C TRP A 76 8.17 -11.65 -0.84
N LYS A 77 7.17 -12.28 -0.22
CA LYS A 77 7.21 -13.69 0.12
C LYS A 77 7.35 -14.58 -1.12
N LYS A 78 6.55 -14.34 -2.16
CA LYS A 78 6.67 -15.06 -3.44
C LYS A 78 8.06 -14.93 -4.07
N MET A 79 8.61 -13.71 -4.10
CA MET A 79 9.96 -13.50 -4.63
C MET A 79 11.04 -14.18 -3.79
N GLN A 80 10.89 -14.21 -2.45
CA GLN A 80 11.81 -14.95 -1.57
C GLN A 80 11.71 -16.46 -1.78
N GLU A 81 10.50 -17.00 -1.91
CA GLU A 81 10.28 -18.43 -2.22
C GLU A 81 10.89 -18.80 -3.59
N GLU A 82 10.73 -17.96 -4.62
CA GLU A 82 11.33 -18.19 -5.94
C GLU A 82 12.87 -18.11 -5.92
N GLN A 83 13.44 -17.21 -5.11
CA GLN A 83 14.87 -16.92 -5.12
C GLN A 83 15.67 -17.80 -4.14
N TYR A 84 15.07 -18.23 -3.03
CA TYR A 84 15.71 -19.00 -1.96
C TYR A 84 15.04 -20.35 -1.65
N GLY A 85 13.97 -20.72 -2.36
CA GLY A 85 13.31 -22.02 -2.19
C GLY A 85 14.24 -23.20 -2.47
N GLU A 86 13.90 -24.39 -1.93
CA GLU A 86 14.67 -25.64 -2.08
C GLU A 86 15.07 -25.93 -3.52
N ASP A 87 14.27 -25.48 -4.49
CA ASP A 87 14.52 -25.59 -5.92
C ASP A 87 15.87 -25.01 -6.37
N MET A 88 16.35 -23.91 -5.79
CA MET A 88 17.65 -23.33 -6.14
C MET A 88 18.82 -24.15 -5.60
N PHE A 89 18.67 -24.70 -4.39
CA PHE A 89 19.66 -25.62 -3.83
C PHE A 89 19.67 -26.95 -4.60
N LEU A 90 18.49 -27.48 -4.90
CA LEU A 90 18.30 -28.71 -5.65
C LEU A 90 18.82 -28.57 -7.09
N LYS A 91 18.58 -27.45 -7.77
CA LYS A 91 19.17 -27.14 -9.09
C LYS A 91 20.69 -27.16 -9.04
N LYS A 92 21.30 -26.51 -8.04
CA LYS A 92 22.77 -26.53 -7.87
C LYS A 92 23.31 -27.93 -7.63
N LEU A 93 22.65 -28.74 -6.79
CA LEU A 93 23.04 -30.13 -6.55
C LEU A 93 22.90 -31.00 -7.80
N LEU A 94 21.81 -30.83 -8.56
CA LEU A 94 21.57 -31.55 -9.80
C LEU A 94 22.67 -31.22 -10.82
N GLN A 95 23.00 -29.95 -10.97
CA GLN A 95 24.05 -29.47 -11.86
C GLN A 95 25.43 -30.06 -11.49
N LYS A 96 25.73 -30.14 -10.19
CA LYS A 96 26.95 -30.81 -9.70
C LYS A 96 26.98 -32.30 -10.03
N LYS A 97 25.88 -33.03 -9.80
CA LYS A 97 25.79 -34.47 -10.15
C LYS A 97 25.93 -34.71 -11.65
N ILE A 98 25.34 -33.85 -12.49
CA ILE A 98 25.46 -33.96 -13.94
C ILE A 98 26.93 -33.79 -14.35
N ALA A 99 27.64 -32.78 -13.82
CA ALA A 99 29.06 -32.59 -14.09
C ALA A 99 29.92 -33.79 -13.62
N GLU A 100 29.63 -34.36 -12.45
CA GLU A 100 30.31 -35.57 -11.97
C GLU A 100 30.04 -36.78 -12.86
N ARG A 101 28.80 -36.98 -13.32
CA ARG A 101 28.44 -38.06 -14.25
C ARG A 101 29.13 -37.89 -15.58
N ASP A 102 29.08 -36.70 -16.17
CA ASP A 102 29.65 -36.42 -17.48
C ASP A 102 31.18 -36.55 -17.44
N GLY A 103 31.82 -36.19 -16.33
CA GLY A 103 33.24 -36.47 -16.09
C GLY A 103 33.58 -37.96 -15.98
N LYS A 104 32.74 -38.76 -15.31
CA LYS A 104 32.91 -40.22 -15.25
C LYS A 104 32.70 -40.90 -16.61
N VAL A 105 31.67 -40.48 -17.34
CA VAL A 105 31.40 -40.99 -18.69
C VAL A 105 32.54 -40.61 -19.64
N ALA A 106 33.09 -39.40 -19.56
CA ALA A 106 34.26 -39.01 -20.34
C ALA A 106 35.51 -39.83 -19.98
N ALA A 107 35.71 -40.15 -18.69
CA ALA A 107 36.81 -41.02 -18.25
C ALA A 107 36.63 -42.47 -18.73
N GLU A 108 35.42 -43.01 -18.69
CA GLU A 108 35.09 -44.36 -19.19
C GLU A 108 35.16 -44.44 -20.72
N GLN A 109 34.70 -43.42 -21.45
CA GLN A 109 34.80 -43.34 -22.92
C GLN A 109 36.25 -43.15 -23.40
N GLY A 110 37.08 -42.44 -22.64
CA GLY A 110 38.52 -42.36 -22.87
C GLY A 110 39.26 -43.69 -22.63
N LEU A 111 38.69 -44.58 -21.81
CA LEU A 111 39.18 -45.94 -21.61
C LEU A 111 38.68 -46.89 -22.72
N ALA A 112 37.42 -46.77 -23.14
CA ALA A 112 36.86 -47.54 -24.25
C ALA A 112 37.56 -47.26 -25.60
N ASN A 113 37.87 -46.00 -25.91
CA ASN A 113 38.60 -45.61 -27.13
C ASN A 113 40.09 -45.98 -27.15
N LYS A 114 40.68 -46.40 -26.01
CA LYS A 114 42.05 -46.96 -25.96
C LYS A 114 42.09 -48.47 -26.20
N THR A 115 40.92 -49.10 -26.39
CA THR A 115 40.79 -50.56 -26.52
C THR A 115 40.16 -50.97 -27.87
N GLN A 116 40.30 -50.12 -28.90
CA GLN A 116 40.03 -50.50 -30.28
C GLN A 116 41.37 -50.67 -31.01
N PRO A 117 41.66 -51.89 -31.54
CA PRO A 117 42.94 -52.23 -32.16
C PRO A 117 43.21 -51.47 -33.47
#